data_AF-A0A836VYF0-F1
#
_entry.id   AF-A0A836VYF0-F1
#
_cell.length_a   1.000
_cell.length_b   1.000
_cell.length_c   1.000
_cell.angle_alpha   90.00
_cell.angle_beta   90.00
_cell.angle_gamma   90.00
#
_symmetry.space_group_name_H-M   'P 1'
#
loop_
_entity.id
_entity.type
_entity.pdbx_description
1 polymer ?
#
loop_
_entity_poly.entity_id
_entity_poly.type
_entity_poly.pdbx_seq_one_letter_code
_entity_poly.pdbx_strand_id
1 'polypeptide(L)' 'MVRRVKVGIVVYKEVEEDGTAWYLAVEPMSGAQAQGESLEEAIEKVKEEVVRMSEAWCESEVREAVDAKIVEVELPE' A
#
# COMPACT_ATOMS: atom_id res chain seq x y z
N MET A 1 7.54 -11.30 20.18
CA MET A 1 8.28 -10.13 19.66
C MET A 1 7.46 -9.54 18.52
N VAL A 2 7.11 -8.26 18.57
CA VAL A 2 6.40 -7.60 17.46
C VAL A 2 7.46 -6.92 16.59
N ARG A 3 7.58 -7.32 15.33
CA ARG A 3 8.44 -6.63 14.36
C ARG A 3 7.65 -5.47 13.78
N ARG A 4 8.15 -4.25 13.93
CA ARG A 4 7.57 -3.07 13.26
C ARG A 4 8.20 -2.95 11.88
N VAL A 5 7.37 -2.86 10.85
CA VAL A 5 7.77 -2.73 9.44
C VAL A 5 7.18 -1.42 8.92
N LYS A 6 7.94 -0.68 8.11
CA LYS A 6 7.45 0.43 7.31
C LYS A 6 7.39 -0.06 5.87
N VAL A 7 6.34 0.30 5.15
CA VAL A 7 6.14 -0.12 3.75
C VAL A 7 5.79 1.11 2.92
N GLY A 8 6.30 1.15 1.68
CA GLY A 8 5.86 2.15 0.71
C GLY A 8 4.47 1.79 0.19
N ILE A 9 3.57 2.76 0.12
CA ILE A 9 2.22 2.57 -0.42
C ILE A 9 2.02 3.58 -1.54
N VAL A 10 1.58 3.10 -2.69
CA VAL A 10 1.09 3.94 -3.78
C VAL A 10 -0.43 4.05 -3.65
N VAL A 11 -0.93 5.27 -3.70
CA VAL A 11 -2.34 5.61 -3.55
C VAL A 11 -2.87 6.09 -4.89
N TYR A 12 -3.86 5.39 -5.42
CA TYR A 12 -4.60 5.79 -6.61
C TYR A 12 -5.99 6.26 -6.19
N LYS A 13 -6.37 7.45 -6.66
CA LYS A 13 -7.73 7.98 -6.49
C LYS A 13 -8.43 7.91 -7.84
N GLU A 14 -9.49 7.12 -7.92
CA GLU A 14 -10.36 7.05 -9.09
C GLU A 14 -11.65 7.80 -8.78
N VAL A 15 -12.01 8.74 -9.65
CA VAL A 15 -13.29 9.46 -9.56
C VAL A 15 -14.27 8.74 -10.47
N GLU A 16 -15.25 8.08 -9.88
CA GLU A 16 -16.28 7.29 -10.55
C GLU A 16 -17.61 8.07 -10.60
N GLU A 17 -18.59 7.60 -11.37
CA GLU A 17 -19.89 8.29 -11.52
C GLU A 17 -20.74 8.29 -10.23
N ASP A 18 -20.54 7.28 -9.37
CA ASP A 18 -21.27 7.04 -8.13
C ASP A 18 -20.48 7.41 -6.87
N GLY A 19 -19.20 7.77 -7.00
CA GLY A 19 -18.35 8.11 -5.86
C GLY A 19 -16.88 8.26 -6.19
N THR A 20 -16.04 8.16 -5.15
CA THR A 20 -14.58 8.10 -5.30
C THR A 20 -14.11 6.76 -4.78
N ALA A 21 -13.38 6.01 -5.60
CA ALA A 21 -12.71 4.79 -5.18
C ALA A 21 -11.23 5.07 -4.90
N TRP A 22 -10.71 4.44 -3.85
CA TRP A 22 -9.31 4.52 -3.46
C TRP A 22 -8.67 3.14 -3.57
N TYR A 23 -7.63 3.03 -4.38
CA TYR A 23 -6.86 1.81 -4.57
C TYR A 23 -5.45 2.01 -4.03
N LEU A 24 -5.03 1.13 -3.13
CA LEU A 24 -3.71 1.17 -2.50
C LEU A 24 -2.94 -0.08 -2.89
N ALA A 25 -1.69 0.10 -3.33
CA ALA A 25 -0.76 -0.99 -3.62
C ALA A 25 0.53 -0.80 -2.81
N VAL A 26 1.09 -1.89 -2.31
CA VAL A 26 2.32 -1.87 -1.51
C VAL A 26 3.52 -2.12 -2.41
N GLU A 27 4.47 -1.19 -2.43
CA GLU A 27 5.69 -1.29 -3.23
C GLU A 27 6.90 -1.61 -2.34
N PRO A 28 7.84 -2.48 -2.77
CA PRO A 28 7.84 -3.31 -3.98
C PRO A 28 7.10 -4.65 -3.80
N MET A 29 6.27 -4.77 -2.76
CA MET A 29 5.69 -6.05 -2.33
C MET A 29 4.50 -6.45 -3.20
N SER A 30 4.84 -7.17 -4.28
CA SER A 30 3.86 -7.67 -5.25
C SER A 30 2.73 -8.44 -4.57
N GLY A 31 1.49 -8.04 -4.88
CA GLY A 31 0.26 -8.73 -4.48
C GLY A 31 -0.47 -8.15 -3.27
N ALA A 32 0.17 -7.33 -2.43
CA ALA A 32 -0.54 -6.63 -1.36
C ALA A 32 -1.19 -5.35 -1.91
N GLN A 33 -2.49 -5.44 -2.15
CA GLN A 33 -3.30 -4.36 -2.68
C GLN A 33 -4.70 -4.39 -2.06
N ALA A 34 -5.32 -3.21 -1.90
CA ALA A 34 -6.65 -3.09 -1.35
C ALA A 34 -7.42 -1.91 -1.95
N GLN A 35 -8.75 -1.98 -1.89
CA GLN A 35 -9.67 -0.94 -2.35
C GLN A 35 -10.67 -0.56 -1.26
N GLY A 36 -10.99 0.73 -1.15
CA GLY A 36 -12.05 1.25 -0.28
C GLY A 36 -12.80 2.42 -0.91
N GLU A 37 -14.00 2.69 -0.39
CA GLU A 37 -14.83 3.86 -0.76
C GLU A 37 -14.28 5.16 -0.11
N SER A 38 -13.41 5.01 0.88
CA SER A 38 -12.64 6.09 1.50
C SER A 38 -11.16 5.72 1.60
N LEU A 39 -10.30 6.73 1.74
CA LEU A 39 -8.87 6.53 1.94
C LEU A 39 -8.61 5.74 3.23
N GLU A 40 -9.33 6.06 4.31
CA GLU A 40 -9.21 5.39 5.60
C GLU A 40 -9.56 3.90 5.52
N GLU A 41 -10.65 3.57 4.81
CA GLU A 41 -11.05 2.17 4.60
C GLU A 41 -9.99 1.41 3.78
N ALA A 42 -9.47 2.03 2.71
CA ALA A 42 -8.44 1.40 1.89
C ALA A 42 -7.13 1.19 2.68
N ILE A 43 -6.79 2.11 3.60
CA ILE A 43 -5.62 1.99 4.49
C ILE A 43 -5.80 0.84 5.48
N GLU A 44 -6.97 0.67 6.09
CA GLU A 44 -7.20 -0.46 7.01
C GLU A 44 -7.12 -1.79 6.27
N LYS A 45 -7.77 -1.90 5.11
CA LYS A 45 -7.71 -3.11 4.29
C LYS A 45 -6.29 -3.44 3.82
N VAL A 46 -5.50 -2.45 3.38
CA VAL A 46 -4.13 -2.73 2.94
C VAL A 46 -3.22 -3.18 4.10
N LYS A 47 -3.45 -2.70 5.34
CA LYS A 47 -2.73 -3.21 6.52
C LYS A 47 -3.05 -4.68 6.77
N GLU A 48 -4.31 -5.07 6.63
CA GLU A 48 -4.73 -6.47 6.75
C GLU A 48 -4.06 -7.34 5.68
N GLU A 49 -4.01 -6.84 4.44
CA GLU A 49 -3.31 -7.50 3.33
C GLU A 49 -1.82 -7.66 3.58
N VAL A 50 -1.14 -6.62 4.09
CA VAL A 50 0.27 -6.67 4.47
C VAL A 50 0.52 -7.75 5.52
N VAL A 51 -0.34 -7.84 6.54
CA VAL A 51 -0.21 -8.88 7.58
C VAL A 51 -0.46 -10.26 6.97
N ARG A 52 -1.51 -10.43 6.17
CA ARG A 52 -1.87 -11.69 5.52
C ARG A 52 -0.75 -12.21 4.62
N MET A 53 -0.10 -11.32 3.88
CA MET A 53 0.96 -11.67 2.93
C MET A 53 2.35 -11.69 3.55
N SER A 54 2.53 -11.18 4.77
CA SER A 54 3.83 -11.11 5.43
C SER A 54 4.54 -12.45 5.60
N GLU A 55 3.80 -13.55 5.68
CA GLU A 55 4.35 -14.90 5.77
C GLU A 55 4.81 -15.47 4.41
N ALA A 56 4.31 -14.91 3.30
CA ALA A 56 4.65 -15.31 1.95
C ALA A 56 5.88 -14.57 1.40
N TRP A 57 6.23 -13.42 1.98
CA TRP A 57 7.37 -12.63 1.53
C TRP A 57 8.69 -13.20 2.02
N CYS A 58 9.67 -13.26 1.13
CA CYS A 58 11.02 -13.61 1.51
C CYS A 58 11.71 -12.43 2.24
N GLU A 59 12.76 -12.74 3.02
CA GLU A 59 13.43 -11.74 3.85
C GLU A 59 13.99 -10.56 3.04
N SER A 60 14.40 -10.79 1.78
CA SER A 60 14.85 -9.75 0.86
C SER A 60 13.72 -8.79 0.45
N GLU A 61 12.51 -9.29 0.14
CA GLU A 61 11.36 -8.44 -0.21
C GLU A 61 10.96 -7.54 0.97
N VAL A 62 10.94 -8.10 2.18
CA VAL A 62 10.66 -7.33 3.41
C VAL A 62 11.73 -6.26 3.65
N ARG A 63 13.00 -6.55 3.34
CA ARG A 63 14.10 -5.58 3.47
C ARG A 63 13.97 -4.43 2.47
N GLU A 64 13.70 -4.74 1.21
CA GLU A 64 13.52 -3.73 0.14
C GLU A 64 12.31 -2.83 0.39
N ALA A 65 11.21 -3.39 0.90
CA ALA A 65 10.02 -2.62 1.29
C ALA A 65 10.26 -1.64 2.45
N VAL A 66 11.12 -2.02 3.39
CA VAL A 66 11.51 -1.16 4.52
C VAL A 66 12.42 -0.01 4.07
N ASP A 67 13.22 -0.21 3.02
CA ASP A 67 14.17 0.77 2.48
C ASP A 67 13.61 1.59 1.29
N ALA A 68 12.31 1.50 1.01
CA ALA A 68 11.68 2.23 -0.09
C ALA A 68 11.94 3.75 0.02
N LYS A 69 12.72 4.28 -0.93
CA LYS A 69 12.94 5.73 -1.07
C LYS A 69 11.73 6.34 -1.77
N ILE A 70 10.86 6.99 -1.00
CA ILE A 70 9.73 7.74 -1.53
C ILE A 70 10.28 8.96 -2.27
N VAL A 71 10.08 9.01 -3.58
CA VAL A 71 10.38 10.19 -4.41
C VAL A 71 9.05 10.88 -4.70
N GLU A 72 8.84 12.03 -4.07
CA GLU A 72 7.66 12.86 -4.29
C GLU A 72 7.90 13.78 -5.48
N VAL A 73 6.92 13.86 -6.40
CA VAL A 73 6.95 14.70 -7.58
C VAL A 73 5.61 15.42 -7.71
N GLU A 74 5.66 16.75 -7.80
CA GLU A 74 4.48 17.57 -8.04
C GLU A 74 4.19 17.64 -9.56
N LEU A 75 2.93 17.42 -9.94
CA LEU A 75 2.46 17.60 -11.31
C LEU A 75 1.60 18.87 -11.40
N PRO A 76 1.65 19.62 -12.51
CA PRO A 76 0.71 20.72 -12.75
C PRO A 76 -0.72 20.18 -12.93
N GLU A 77 -1.70 20.89 -12.37
CA GLU A 77 -3.14 20.61 -12.49
C GLU A 77 -3.64 20.59 -13.95
#